data_AF-A0A7Y6K8C8-F1
#
_entry.id   AF-A0A7Y6K8C8-F1
#
_cell.length_a   1.000
_cell.length_b   1.000
_cell.length_c   1.000
_cell.angle_alpha   90.00
_cell.angle_beta   90.00
_cell.angle_gamma   90.00
#
_symmetry.space_group_name_H-M   'P 1'
#
loop_
_entity.id
_entity.type
_entity.pdbx_description
1 polymer ?
#
loop_
_entity_poly.entity_id
_entity_poly.type
_entity_poly.pdbx_seq_one_letter_code
_entity_poly.pdbx_strand_id
1 'polypeptide(L)'
;MLIDCSGQRLGIVDPHRRDLRTELFVATLAASIDTYAKSPSPTSSERHRAYATSGVALGFTNEPVQQLPRSLSTAAGEAGRGKRLFHDFRLSSDHTIACARCHTLPTGGVDGKRA
;
A
#
# COMPACT_ATOMS: atom_id res chain seq x y z
N MET A 1 -28.49 -41.10 -13.26
CA MET A 1 -28.84 -39.75 -13.75
C MET A 1 -29.30 -38.96 -12.53
N LEU A 2 -28.49 -38.04 -12.01
CA LEU A 2 -28.82 -37.28 -10.80
C LEU A 2 -29.23 -35.86 -11.21
N ILE A 3 -30.40 -35.42 -10.77
CA ILE A 3 -31.00 -34.10 -11.01
C ILE A 3 -31.02 -33.39 -9.66
N ASP A 4 -30.67 -32.11 -9.61
CA ASP A 4 -30.72 -31.35 -8.35
C ASP A 4 -32.16 -30.96 -7.96
N CYS A 5 -32.34 -30.46 -6.74
CA CYS A 5 -33.64 -30.07 -6.20
C CYS A 5 -34.30 -28.88 -6.93
N SER A 6 -33.58 -28.22 -7.85
CA SER A 6 -34.10 -27.14 -8.69
C SER A 6 -34.63 -27.66 -10.03
N GLY A 7 -34.58 -28.98 -10.27
CA GLY A 7 -35.05 -29.60 -11.50
C GLY A 7 -34.10 -29.39 -12.69
N GLN A 8 -32.90 -28.84 -12.44
CA GLN A 8 -31.94 -28.56 -13.49
C GLN A 8 -31.08 -29.79 -13.72
N ARG A 9 -31.05 -30.26 -14.98
CA ARG A 9 -30.25 -31.42 -15.38
C ARG A 9 -28.78 -31.03 -15.22
N LEU A 10 -28.10 -31.55 -14.20
CA LEU A 10 -26.65 -31.43 -14.08
C LEU A 10 -26.05 -32.16 -15.26
N GLY A 11 -25.67 -31.40 -16.30
CA GLY A 11 -24.88 -31.93 -17.39
C GLY A 11 -23.63 -32.57 -16.79
N ILE A 12 -23.28 -33.78 -17.26
CA ILE A 12 -21.96 -34.35 -17.01
C ILE A 12 -20.97 -33.29 -17.51
N VAL A 13 -20.31 -32.61 -16.58
CA VAL A 13 -19.26 -31.65 -16.89
C VAL A 13 -18.15 -32.50 -17.47
N ASP A 14 -18.03 -32.49 -18.80
CA ASP A 14 -16.95 -33.17 -19.51
C ASP A 14 -15.64 -32.50 -19.07
N PRO A 15 -14.77 -33.19 -18.29
CA PRO A 15 -13.54 -32.60 -17.78
C PRO A 15 -12.54 -32.26 -18.90
N HIS A 16 -12.85 -32.60 -20.16
CA HIS A 16 -12.03 -32.32 -21.34
C HIS A 16 -12.65 -31.31 -22.32
N ARG A 17 -13.85 -30.77 -22.06
CA ARG A 17 -14.36 -29.64 -22.85
C ARG A 17 -13.71 -28.33 -22.39
N ARG A 18 -12.66 -27.92 -23.09
CA ARG A 18 -12.10 -26.57 -22.99
C ARG A 18 -13.17 -25.55 -23.39
N ASP A 19 -13.81 -24.92 -22.41
CA ASP A 19 -14.70 -23.78 -22.67
C ASP A 19 -13.83 -22.62 -23.14
N LEU A 20 -13.91 -22.30 -24.43
CA LEU A 20 -13.16 -21.24 -25.08
C LEU A 20 -13.34 -19.88 -24.38
N ARG A 21 -14.45 -19.65 -23.67
CA ARG A 21 -14.66 -18.43 -22.87
C ARG A 21 -13.82 -18.43 -21.61
N THR A 22 -13.72 -19.58 -20.94
CA THR A 22 -12.90 -19.77 -19.75
C THR A 22 -11.42 -19.68 -20.10
N GLU A 23 -10.99 -20.32 -21.20
CA GLU A 23 -9.61 -20.25 -21.70
C GLU A 23 -9.22 -18.82 -22.12
N LEU A 24 -10.12 -18.09 -22.80
CA LEU A 24 -9.88 -16.71 -23.17
C LEU A 24 -9.74 -15.80 -21.93
N PHE A 25 -10.56 -16.00 -20.90
CA PHE A 25 -10.49 -15.25 -19.65
C PHE A 25 -9.16 -15.52 -18.91
N VAL A 26 -8.76 -16.78 -18.79
CA VAL A 26 -7.48 -17.17 -18.19
C VAL A 26 -6.30 -16.58 -18.96
N ALA A 27 -6.34 -16.61 -20.30
CA ALA A 27 -5.29 -16.04 -21.14
C ALA A 27 -5.19 -14.51 -20.97
N THR A 28 -6.33 -13.79 -20.92
CA THR A 28 -6.33 -12.35 -20.67
C THR A 28 -5.83 -11.99 -19.28
N LEU A 29 -6.18 -12.79 -18.26
CA LEU A 29 -5.72 -12.58 -16.89
C LEU A 29 -4.21 -12.82 -16.79
N ALA A 30 -3.70 -13.90 -17.37
CA ALA A 30 -2.27 -14.20 -17.41
C ALA A 30 -1.47 -13.10 -18.14
N ALA A 31 -1.95 -12.62 -19.29
CA ALA A 31 -1.33 -11.52 -20.02
C ALA A 31 -1.33 -10.21 -19.21
N SER A 32 -2.39 -9.96 -18.44
CA SER A 32 -2.49 -8.78 -17.56
C SER A 32 -1.48 -8.87 -16.41
N ILE A 33 -1.32 -10.06 -15.82
CA ILE A 33 -0.34 -10.33 -14.76
C ILE A 33 1.09 -10.17 -15.30
N ASP A 34 1.39 -10.71 -16.48
CA ASP A 34 2.71 -10.57 -17.12
C ASP A 34 3.01 -9.11 -17.47
N THR A 35 2.02 -8.36 -17.95
CA THR A 35 2.18 -6.92 -18.24
C THR A 35 2.46 -6.13 -16.97
N TYR A 36 1.78 -6.45 -15.87
CA TYR A 36 2.03 -5.83 -14.56
C TYR A 36 3.41 -6.19 -14.00
N ALA A 37 3.78 -7.49 -14.05
CA ALA A 37 5.07 -7.97 -13.55
C ALA A 37 6.26 -7.43 -14.35
N LYS A 38 6.05 -7.09 -15.63
CA LYS A 38 7.06 -6.52 -16.52
C LYS A 38 6.98 -4.99 -16.62
N SER A 39 6.11 -4.36 -15.82
CA SER A 39 6.01 -2.89 -15.81
C SER A 39 7.33 -2.29 -15.28
N PRO A 40 7.92 -1.32 -15.99
CA PRO A 40 9.17 -0.71 -15.55
C PRO A 40 8.92 0.15 -14.32
N SER A 41 9.91 0.21 -13.42
CA SER A 41 9.95 1.25 -12.39
C SER A 41 9.86 2.64 -13.05
N PRO A 42 9.25 3.66 -12.41
CA PRO A 42 9.11 4.99 -12.97
C PRO A 42 10.47 5.51 -13.47
N THR A 43 10.51 6.10 -14.67
CA THR A 43 11.73 6.59 -15.32
C THR A 43 12.35 7.74 -14.51
N SER A 44 13.62 8.06 -14.77
CA SER A 44 14.27 9.15 -14.02
C SER A 44 13.59 10.51 -14.29
N SER A 45 13.08 10.74 -15.50
CA SER A 45 12.28 11.93 -15.85
C SER A 45 11.00 12.03 -15.00
N GLU A 46 10.27 10.93 -14.86
CA GLU A 46 9.05 10.89 -14.04
C GLU A 46 9.35 11.09 -12.56
N ARG A 47 10.46 10.51 -12.05
CA ARG A 47 10.91 10.70 -10.67
C ARG A 47 11.29 12.16 -10.40
N HIS A 48 12.04 12.78 -11.30
CA HIS A 48 12.39 14.21 -11.19
C HIS A 48 11.16 15.10 -11.10
N ARG A 49 10.15 14.85 -11.95
CA ARG A 49 8.94 15.67 -11.96
C ARG A 49 8.14 15.56 -10.66
N ALA A 50 8.10 14.38 -10.03
CA ALA A 50 7.22 14.12 -8.89
C ALA A 50 7.92 14.21 -7.51
N TYR A 51 9.21 13.87 -7.43
CA TYR A 51 9.92 13.61 -6.18
C TYR A 51 11.21 14.43 -6.00
N ALA A 52 11.52 15.36 -6.91
CA ALA A 52 12.72 16.19 -6.79
C ALA A 52 12.69 17.01 -5.49
N THR A 53 13.56 16.63 -4.55
CA THR A 53 13.71 17.35 -3.29
C THR A 53 14.76 18.44 -3.46
N SER A 54 14.43 19.67 -3.08
CA SER A 54 15.36 20.78 -3.15
C SER A 54 16.58 20.55 -2.25
N GLY A 55 17.78 20.86 -2.76
CA GLY A 55 19.03 20.72 -2.01
C GLY A 55 19.74 19.37 -2.17
N VAL A 56 19.18 18.43 -2.96
CA VAL A 56 19.85 17.19 -3.34
C VAL A 56 21.01 17.49 -4.30
N ALA A 57 22.19 16.89 -4.05
CA ALA A 57 23.34 17.08 -4.92
C ALA A 57 23.09 16.51 -6.34
N LEU A 58 23.60 17.19 -7.38
CA LEU A 58 23.27 16.94 -8.80
C LEU A 58 23.36 15.45 -9.20
N GLY A 59 24.38 14.74 -8.73
CA GLY A 59 24.57 13.31 -9.02
C GLY A 59 23.47 12.39 -8.48
N PHE A 60 22.72 12.82 -7.45
CA PHE A 60 21.66 12.02 -6.81
C PHE A 60 20.24 12.45 -7.21
N THR A 61 20.11 13.46 -8.07
CA THR A 61 18.80 14.03 -8.43
C THR A 61 17.88 13.06 -9.15
N ASN A 62 18.45 12.04 -9.80
CA ASN A 62 17.72 10.98 -10.51
C ASN A 62 17.53 9.71 -9.68
N GLU A 63 18.07 9.63 -8.46
CA GLU A 63 18.03 8.38 -7.69
C GLU A 63 16.60 7.93 -7.37
N PRO A 64 16.32 6.61 -7.33
CA PRO A 64 15.02 6.09 -6.93
C PRO A 64 14.62 6.54 -5.52
N VAL A 65 15.60 6.76 -4.63
CA VAL A 65 15.39 7.28 -3.27
C VAL A 65 15.89 8.72 -3.22
N GLN A 66 15.00 9.62 -2.80
CA GLN A 66 15.30 11.04 -2.62
C GLN A 66 15.45 11.37 -1.14
N GLN A 67 16.21 12.41 -0.85
CA GLN A 67 16.39 12.89 0.53
C GLN A 67 15.07 13.45 1.08
N LEU A 68 14.90 13.39 2.40
CA LEU A 68 13.76 14.05 3.04
C LEU A 68 14.00 15.56 3.09
N PRO A 69 12.98 16.40 2.79
CA PRO A 69 13.09 17.83 3.00
C PRO A 69 13.32 18.14 4.48
N ARG A 70 14.14 19.15 4.77
CA ARG A 70 14.50 19.53 6.15
C ARG A 70 13.29 19.98 6.98
N SER A 71 12.27 20.52 6.33
CA SER A 71 11.01 20.93 6.95
C SER A 71 9.86 20.86 5.96
N LEU A 72 8.68 20.53 6.45
CA LEU A 72 7.43 20.64 5.71
C LEU A 72 6.67 21.88 6.18
N SER A 73 6.07 22.62 5.24
CA SER A 73 5.16 23.70 5.58
C SER A 73 3.92 23.10 6.25
N THR A 74 3.77 23.30 7.55
CA THR A 74 2.62 22.85 8.33
C THR A 74 2.04 24.02 9.10
N ALA A 75 0.72 24.11 9.19
CA ALA A 75 0.08 25.14 9.99
C ALA A 75 0.40 24.89 11.48
N ALA A 76 1.07 25.83 12.14
CA ALA A 76 1.55 25.66 13.52
C ALA A 76 0.43 25.29 14.50
N GLY A 77 -0.78 25.81 14.28
CA GLY A 77 -1.97 25.48 15.07
C GLY A 77 -2.41 24.02 14.93
N GLU A 78 -2.32 23.45 13.73
CA GLU A 78 -2.64 22.04 13.46
C GLU A 78 -1.57 21.13 14.05
N ALA A 79 -0.29 21.44 13.84
CA ALA A 79 0.82 20.68 14.43
C ALA A 79 0.75 20.68 15.97
N GLY A 80 0.46 21.83 16.58
CA GLY A 80 0.28 21.94 18.04
C GLY A 80 -0.92 21.16 18.55
N ARG A 81 -2.02 21.10 17.80
CA ARG A 81 -3.20 20.29 18.12
C ARG A 81 -2.90 18.80 18.01
N GLY A 82 -2.24 18.39 16.92
CA GLY A 82 -1.77 17.02 16.71
C GLY A 82 -0.86 16.56 17.84
N LYS A 83 0.09 17.42 18.27
CA LYS A 83 0.95 17.12 19.43
C LYS A 83 0.14 16.83 20.70
N ARG A 84 -0.92 17.59 20.98
CA ARG A 84 -1.78 17.33 22.16
C ARG A 84 -2.50 15.98 22.03
N LEU A 85 -3.13 15.72 20.89
CA LEU A 85 -3.86 14.47 20.65
C LEU A 85 -2.94 13.24 20.69
N PHE A 86 -1.71 13.35 20.17
CA PHE A 86 -0.72 12.27 20.21
C PHE A 86 -0.36 11.81 21.64
N HIS A 87 -0.53 12.69 22.62
CA HIS A 87 -0.28 12.41 24.05
C HIS A 87 -1.58 12.22 24.87
N ASP A 88 -2.75 12.24 24.23
CA ASP A 88 -4.04 12.15 24.93
C ASP A 88 -4.47 10.69 25.09
N PHE A 89 -4.40 10.17 26.31
CA PHE A 89 -4.82 8.80 26.62
C PHE A 89 -6.34 8.63 26.59
N ARG A 90 -7.12 9.73 26.63
CA ARG A 90 -8.58 9.65 26.59
C ARG A 90 -9.11 9.10 25.26
N LEU A 91 -8.23 9.00 24.26
CA LEU A 91 -8.54 8.40 22.97
C LEU A 91 -8.49 6.87 22.99
N SER A 92 -7.99 6.23 24.06
CA SER A 92 -8.15 4.78 24.26
C SER A 92 -9.44 4.46 25.00
N SER A 93 -10.02 3.29 24.73
CA SER A 93 -11.30 2.84 25.31
C SER A 93 -11.31 2.81 26.84
N ASP A 94 -10.17 2.58 27.47
CA ASP A 94 -9.99 2.45 28.91
C ASP A 94 -9.24 3.65 29.52
N HIS A 95 -8.91 4.65 28.70
CA HIS A 95 -8.14 5.82 29.09
C HIS A 95 -6.73 5.51 29.65
N THR A 96 -6.06 4.44 29.21
CA THR A 96 -4.71 4.08 29.69
C THR A 96 -3.59 4.22 28.64
N ILE A 97 -3.91 4.35 27.35
CA ILE A 97 -2.92 4.34 26.27
C ILE A 97 -3.10 5.56 25.36
N ALA A 98 -2.01 6.30 25.13
CA ALA A 98 -1.91 7.31 24.07
C ALA A 98 -0.94 6.81 22.97
N CYS A 99 -0.94 7.45 21.79
CA CYS A 99 0.02 7.14 20.73
C CYS A 99 1.47 7.22 21.22
N ALA A 100 1.78 8.26 22.01
CA ALA A 100 3.10 8.49 22.59
C ALA A 100 3.61 7.36 23.50
N ARG A 101 2.75 6.47 23.98
CA ARG A 101 3.15 5.35 24.84
C ARG A 101 3.88 4.24 24.08
N CYS A 102 3.50 4.00 22.84
CA CYS A 102 4.16 3.03 21.95
C CYS A 102 5.05 3.71 20.90
N HIS A 103 4.83 4.99 20.58
CA HIS A 103 5.62 5.72 19.59
C HIS A 103 6.49 6.80 20.26
N THR A 104 7.42 6.40 21.12
CA THR A 104 8.26 7.38 21.84
C THR A 104 9.33 7.96 20.90
N LEU A 105 9.47 9.29 20.86
CA LEU A 105 10.48 9.93 20.02
C LEU A 105 11.94 9.58 20.39
N PRO A 106 12.31 9.40 21.68
CA PRO A 106 13.67 8.99 22.05
C PRO A 106 14.10 7.64 21.46
N THR A 107 13.15 6.74 21.16
CA THR A 107 13.40 5.44 20.53
C THR A 107 13.20 5.46 19.01
N GLY A 108 13.06 6.64 18.39
CA GLY A 108 12.79 6.75 16.96
C GLY A 108 11.33 6.55 16.57
N GLY A 109 10.40 6.69 17.52
CA GLY A 109 8.96 6.58 17.26
C GLY A 109 8.44 5.14 17.24
N VAL A 110 9.18 4.19 17.81
CA VAL A 110 8.78 2.77 17.91
C VAL A 110 8.73 2.31 19.36
N ASP A 111 8.06 1.18 19.63
CA ASP A 111 7.81 0.71 21.00
C ASP A 111 9.00 -0.06 21.61
N GLY A 112 10.01 -0.37 20.80
CA GLY A 112 11.24 -1.04 21.21
C GLY A 112 11.03 -2.46 21.71
N LYS A 113 9.84 -3.06 21.50
CA LYS A 113 9.57 -4.43 21.90
C LYS A 113 10.09 -5.39 20.83
N ARG A 114 10.62 -6.54 21.26
CA ARG A 114 10.98 -7.63 20.35
C ARG A 114 9.72 -8.44 20.05
N ALA A 115 9.61 -8.87 18.79
CA ALA A 115 8.63 -9.86 18.36
C ALA A 115 8.95 -11.25 18.93
#